data_AF-A0A6H9RUG3-F1
#
_entry.id   AF-A0A6H9RUG3-F1
#
_cell.length_a   1.000
_cell.length_b   1.000
_cell.length_c   1.000
_cell.angle_alpha   90.00
_cell.angle_beta   90.00
_cell.angle_gamma   90.00
#
_symmetry.space_group_name_H-M   'P 1'
#
loop_
_entity.id
_entity.type
_entity.pdbx_description
1 polymer ?
#
loop_
_entity_poly.entity_id
_entity_poly.type
_entity_poly.pdbx_seq_one_letter_code
_entity_poly.pdbx_strand_id
1 'polypeptide(L)'
;SDGSFDLTVEPLLNQWGFGPQSREEKVPTAEALALVRQRVGHGHLRIEGDRLCKDAAVEVDFNSIAAGYAVDRIAARLQALGIDSYLAEATGELKAAGHKPDGSAWRIALEEPRDDRQVAERVIEVDGYGVSTSGDYRKYFEQGGWRYSHTFDARTG
;
A
#
# COMPACT_ATOMS: atom_id res chain seq x y z
N SER A 1 -11.35 -6.87 -6.06
CA SER A 1 -10.18 -6.86 -6.95
C SER A 1 -10.06 -8.15 -7.79
N ASP A 2 -10.94 -9.15 -7.61
CA ASP A 2 -10.86 -10.45 -8.31
C ASP A 2 -9.46 -11.12 -8.22
N GLY A 3 -8.78 -10.90 -7.08
CA GLY A 3 -7.47 -11.47 -6.79
C GLY A 3 -6.27 -10.66 -7.28
N SER A 4 -6.45 -9.49 -7.93
CA SER A 4 -5.29 -8.65 -8.28
C SER A 4 -4.60 -8.04 -7.05
N PHE A 5 -5.39 -7.68 -6.05
CA PHE A 5 -4.95 -7.36 -4.70
C PHE A 5 -5.09 -8.60 -3.83
N ASP A 6 -3.99 -9.03 -3.21
CA ASP A 6 -3.94 -10.17 -2.30
C ASP A 6 -2.93 -9.87 -1.18
N LEU A 7 -3.32 -10.09 0.08
CA LEU A 7 -2.45 -9.84 1.24
C LEU A 7 -1.38 -10.93 1.42
N THR A 8 -1.43 -12.02 0.64
CA THR A 8 -0.49 -13.14 0.77
C THR A 8 0.73 -13.04 -0.15
N VAL A 9 1.01 -11.86 -0.70
CA VAL A 9 2.04 -11.62 -1.71
C VAL A 9 3.47 -11.50 -1.16
N GLU A 10 3.69 -11.63 0.15
CA GLU A 10 5.03 -11.55 0.75
C GLU A 10 6.06 -12.47 0.05
N PRO A 11 5.74 -13.73 -0.31
CA PRO A 11 6.69 -14.59 -1.02
C PRO A 11 7.09 -14.01 -2.39
N LEU A 12 6.16 -13.36 -3.11
CA LEU A 12 6.44 -12.69 -4.38
C LEU A 12 7.28 -11.44 -4.17
N LEU A 13 6.95 -10.62 -3.18
CA LEU A 13 7.75 -9.44 -2.81
C LEU A 13 9.20 -9.84 -2.50
N ASN A 14 9.38 -10.91 -1.73
CA ASN A 14 10.69 -11.45 -1.40
C ASN A 14 11.45 -11.90 -2.66
N GLN A 15 10.75 -12.55 -3.59
CA GLN A 15 11.30 -13.08 -4.84
C GLN A 15 11.71 -11.97 -5.84
N TRP A 16 11.00 -10.84 -5.85
CA TRP A 16 11.28 -9.66 -6.69
C TRP A 16 12.32 -8.70 -6.09
N GLY A 17 12.59 -8.79 -4.79
CA GLY A 17 13.55 -7.92 -4.11
C GLY A 17 12.94 -6.84 -3.21
N PHE A 18 11.61 -6.77 -3.11
CA PHE A 18 10.90 -5.72 -2.38
C PHE A 18 10.49 -6.10 -0.96
N GLY A 19 10.66 -7.36 -0.60
CA GLY A 19 10.23 -7.92 0.68
C GLY A 19 11.35 -7.96 1.73
N PRO A 20 11.01 -8.19 3.01
CA PRO A 20 11.97 -8.16 4.11
C PRO A 20 13.00 -9.29 4.07
N GLN A 21 12.70 -10.39 3.36
CA GLN A 21 13.61 -11.54 3.21
C GLN A 21 14.39 -11.50 1.89
N SER A 22 14.24 -10.43 1.10
CA SER A 22 14.93 -10.26 -0.17
C SER A 22 16.45 -10.16 0.00
N ARG A 23 17.18 -10.74 -0.94
CA ARG A 23 18.65 -10.67 -1.00
C ARG A 23 19.15 -9.67 -2.03
N GLU A 24 18.44 -9.55 -3.14
CA GLU A 24 18.76 -8.67 -4.26
C GLU A 24 17.50 -8.32 -5.03
N GLU A 25 17.49 -7.14 -5.63
CA GLU A 25 16.49 -6.72 -6.61
C GLU A 25 16.84 -7.35 -7.96
N LYS A 26 15.94 -8.19 -8.47
CA LYS A 26 16.11 -8.83 -9.78
C LYS A 26 14.80 -9.33 -10.34
N VAL A 27 14.77 -9.47 -11.66
CA VAL A 27 13.73 -10.22 -12.37
C VAL A 27 13.90 -11.71 -12.05
N PRO A 28 12.90 -12.37 -11.44
CA PRO A 28 12.96 -13.81 -11.16
C PRO A 28 12.81 -14.64 -12.44
N THR A 29 13.32 -15.87 -12.42
CA THR A 29 13.05 -16.81 -13.51
C THR A 29 11.60 -17.26 -13.49
N ALA A 30 11.07 -17.69 -14.64
CA ALA A 30 9.71 -18.19 -14.75
C ALA A 30 9.45 -19.38 -13.82
N GLU A 31 10.44 -20.25 -13.63
CA GLU A 31 10.35 -21.40 -12.74
C GLU A 31 10.30 -20.97 -11.26
N ALA A 32 11.14 -20.02 -10.86
CA ALA A 32 11.13 -19.49 -9.49
C ALA A 32 9.79 -18.81 -9.19
N LEU A 33 9.28 -18.01 -10.14
CA LEU A 33 7.99 -17.34 -10.00
C LEU A 33 6.83 -18.34 -9.91
N ALA A 34 6.83 -19.38 -10.76
CA ALA A 34 5.80 -20.41 -10.74
C ALA A 34 5.78 -21.20 -9.42
N LEU A 35 6.94 -21.46 -8.83
CA LEU A 35 7.05 -22.12 -7.51
C LEU A 35 6.53 -21.22 -6.39
N VAL A 36 6.94 -19.95 -6.38
CA VAL A 36 6.53 -18.98 -5.35
C VAL A 36 5.03 -18.71 -5.40
N ARG A 37 4.43 -18.65 -6.60
CA ARG A 37 2.98 -18.45 -6.77
C ARG A 37 2.13 -19.54 -6.14
N GLN A 38 2.65 -20.76 -5.93
CA GLN A 38 1.94 -21.82 -5.20
C GLN A 38 1.76 -21.48 -3.70
N ARG A 39 2.47 -20.47 -3.21
CA ARG A 39 2.43 -19.99 -1.83
C ARG A 39 1.69 -18.66 -1.68
N VAL A 40 0.96 -18.25 -2.71
CA VAL A 40 0.15 -17.02 -2.73
C VAL A 40 -1.30 -17.38 -3.03
N GLY A 41 -2.21 -16.85 -2.23
CA GLY A 41 -3.65 -16.95 -2.39
C GLY A 41 -4.36 -16.70 -1.07
N HIS A 42 -5.08 -15.60 -0.95
CA HIS A 42 -5.89 -15.28 0.23
C HIS A 42 -7.00 -16.32 0.48
N GLY A 43 -7.38 -17.12 -0.52
CA GLY A 43 -8.33 -18.24 -0.35
C GLY A 43 -7.86 -19.31 0.65
N HIS A 44 -6.55 -19.36 0.94
CA HIS A 44 -5.96 -20.20 1.98
C HIS A 44 -6.10 -19.62 3.40
N LEU A 45 -6.57 -18.38 3.52
CA LEU A 45 -6.80 -17.72 4.80
C LEU A 45 -8.28 -17.77 5.18
N ARG A 46 -8.54 -18.01 6.47
CA ARG A 46 -9.88 -17.91 7.04
C ARG A 46 -9.81 -17.37 8.47
N ILE A 47 -10.88 -16.69 8.88
CA ILE A 47 -11.02 -16.16 10.23
C ILE A 47 -11.96 -17.08 11.02
N GLU A 48 -11.48 -17.60 12.15
CA GLU A 48 -12.25 -18.41 13.10
C GLU A 48 -12.28 -17.69 14.45
N GLY A 49 -13.33 -16.92 14.72
CA GLY A 49 -13.40 -16.08 15.92
C GLY A 49 -12.35 -14.97 15.90
N ASP A 50 -11.43 -15.00 16.88
CA ASP A 50 -10.29 -14.07 17.01
C ASP A 50 -8.99 -14.62 16.37
N ARG A 51 -9.07 -15.74 15.65
CA ARG A 51 -7.91 -16.41 15.05
C ARG A 51 -7.89 -16.25 13.55
N LEU A 52 -6.71 -15.97 13.01
CA LEU A 52 -6.41 -16.12 11.59
C LEU A 52 -5.81 -17.51 11.37
N CYS A 53 -6.50 -18.33 10.57
CA CYS A 53 -6.10 -19.69 10.23
C CYS A 53 -5.66 -19.77 8.77
N LYS A 54 -4.69 -20.65 8.50
CA LYS A 54 -4.23 -20.96 7.15
C LYS A 54 -4.15 -22.46 6.91
N ASP A 55 -4.40 -22.89 5.68
CA ASP A 55 -4.27 -24.30 5.25
C ASP A 55 -3.12 -24.54 4.26
N ALA A 56 -2.39 -23.50 3.90
CA ALA A 56 -1.17 -23.54 3.10
C ALA A 56 -0.06 -22.67 3.74
N ALA A 57 1.17 -22.82 3.25
CA ALA A 57 2.34 -22.07 3.70
C ALA A 57 2.40 -20.64 3.12
N VAL A 58 1.27 -19.94 3.14
CA VAL A 58 1.14 -18.53 2.77
C VAL A 58 1.75 -17.62 3.85
N GLU A 59 2.25 -16.47 3.41
CA GLU A 59 2.84 -15.40 4.24
C GLU A 59 2.09 -14.10 3.95
N VAL A 60 1.77 -13.31 4.98
CA VAL A 60 0.87 -12.16 4.86
C VAL A 60 1.64 -10.85 4.95
N ASP A 61 1.51 -10.01 3.94
CA ASP A 61 2.01 -8.65 3.89
C ASP A 61 0.84 -7.65 4.02
N PHE A 62 0.96 -6.70 4.95
CA PHE A 62 -0.04 -5.66 5.18
C PHE A 62 0.41 -4.26 4.70
N ASN A 63 1.54 -4.13 4.01
CA ASN A 63 2.11 -2.81 3.68
C ASN A 63 1.15 -1.97 2.83
N SER A 64 0.32 -2.62 2.01
CA SER A 64 -0.67 -1.98 1.13
C SER A 64 -1.95 -1.48 1.84
N ILE A 65 -2.14 -1.77 3.14
CA ILE A 65 -3.34 -1.38 3.89
C ILE A 65 -3.06 -0.85 5.30
N ALA A 66 -1.93 -1.23 5.90
CA ALA A 66 -1.62 -0.93 7.30
C ALA A 66 -1.53 0.58 7.57
N ALA A 67 -0.95 1.35 6.64
CA ALA A 67 -0.83 2.79 6.77
C ALA A 67 -2.20 3.49 6.80
N GLY A 68 -3.08 3.17 5.85
CA GLY A 68 -4.45 3.69 5.83
C GLY A 68 -5.23 3.31 7.10
N TYR A 69 -5.07 2.08 7.57
CA TYR A 69 -5.65 1.65 8.85
C TYR A 69 -5.11 2.46 10.03
N ALA A 70 -3.80 2.73 10.09
CA ALA A 70 -3.20 3.55 11.14
C ALA A 70 -3.76 4.98 11.14
N VAL A 71 -3.90 5.58 9.94
CA VAL A 71 -4.53 6.90 9.76
C VAL A 71 -5.96 6.91 10.28
N ASP A 72 -6.76 5.89 9.95
CA ASP A 72 -8.13 5.78 10.46
C ASP A 72 -8.19 5.66 11.99
N ARG A 73 -7.26 4.91 12.59
CA ARG A 73 -7.16 4.78 14.05
C ARG A 73 -6.77 6.09 14.72
N ILE A 74 -5.85 6.85 14.12
CA ILE A 74 -5.47 8.20 14.60
C ILE A 74 -6.67 9.14 14.51
N ALA A 75 -7.35 9.19 13.36
CA ALA A 75 -8.51 10.03 13.14
C ALA A 75 -9.64 9.73 14.14
N ALA A 76 -9.97 8.46 14.35
CA ALA A 76 -10.97 8.05 15.33
C ALA A 76 -10.59 8.47 16.77
N ARG A 77 -9.29 8.43 17.11
CA ARG A 77 -8.81 8.89 18.42
C ARG A 77 -8.94 10.41 18.57
N LEU A 78 -8.62 11.19 17.54
CA LEU A 78 -8.77 12.64 17.55
C LEU A 78 -10.24 13.04 17.75
N GLN A 79 -11.15 12.41 17.00
CA GLN A 79 -12.59 12.63 17.17
C GLN A 79 -13.08 12.29 18.58
N ALA A 80 -12.62 11.16 19.15
CA ALA A 80 -12.96 10.79 20.52
C ALA A 80 -12.42 11.76 21.59
N LEU A 81 -11.45 12.60 21.24
CA LEU A 81 -10.92 13.67 22.09
C LEU A 81 -11.63 15.02 21.86
N GLY A 82 -12.66 15.08 20.99
CA GLY A 82 -13.35 16.31 20.61
C GLY A 82 -12.57 17.19 19.65
N ILE A 83 -11.61 16.61 18.91
CA ILE A 83 -10.83 17.31 17.89
C ILE A 83 -11.49 17.04 16.53
N ASP A 84 -12.27 18.01 16.05
CA ASP A 84 -13.06 17.89 14.82
C ASP A 84 -12.37 18.48 13.57
N SER A 85 -11.25 19.19 13.75
CA SER A 85 -10.43 19.75 12.67
C SER A 85 -9.02 19.17 12.71
N TYR A 86 -8.67 18.33 11.74
CA TYR A 86 -7.35 17.69 11.65
C TYR A 86 -6.99 17.24 10.23
N LEU A 87 -5.69 17.02 10.03
CA LEU A 87 -5.12 16.24 8.94
C LEU A 87 -4.14 15.24 9.56
N ALA A 88 -4.41 13.95 9.36
CA ALA A 88 -3.54 12.86 9.78
C ALA A 88 -2.94 12.19 8.54
N GLU A 89 -1.64 11.95 8.54
CA GLU A 89 -0.92 11.34 7.42
C GLU A 89 0.10 10.33 7.95
N ALA A 90 0.24 9.22 7.23
CA ALA A 90 1.29 8.22 7.43
C ALA A 90 1.64 7.60 6.08
N THR A 91 2.93 7.63 5.71
CA THR A 91 3.50 7.01 4.50
C THR A 91 2.84 7.40 3.16
N GLY A 92 2.18 8.54 3.10
CA GLY A 92 1.44 9.02 1.92
C GLY A 92 -0.07 8.79 1.99
N GLU A 93 -0.54 7.91 2.87
CA GLU A 93 -1.95 7.75 3.22
C GLU A 93 -2.36 8.87 4.18
N LEU A 94 -3.51 9.50 3.94
CA LEU A 94 -3.98 10.58 4.81
C LEU A 94 -5.49 10.62 4.96
N LYS A 95 -5.94 11.32 5.99
CA LYS A 95 -7.34 11.67 6.23
C LYS A 95 -7.44 13.06 6.80
N ALA A 96 -8.34 13.86 6.25
CA ALA A 96 -8.60 15.21 6.71
C ALA A 96 -10.07 15.39 7.08
N ALA A 97 -10.34 16.18 8.11
CA ALA A 97 -11.67 16.57 8.53
C ALA A 97 -11.66 18.02 9.06
N GLY A 98 -12.78 18.72 8.87
CA GLY A 98 -12.95 20.10 9.28
C GLY A 98 -12.10 21.06 8.47
N HIS A 99 -11.72 22.17 9.10
CA HIS A 99 -11.02 23.28 8.45
C HIS A 99 -9.75 23.65 9.23
N LYS A 100 -8.82 24.31 8.53
CA LYS A 100 -7.66 24.94 9.14
C LYS A 100 -8.08 26.06 10.11
N PRO A 101 -7.19 26.52 11.01
CA PRO A 101 -7.51 27.60 11.95
C PRO A 101 -7.95 28.91 11.30
N ASP A 102 -7.57 29.16 10.04
CA ASP A 102 -7.98 30.32 9.25
C ASP A 102 -9.33 30.13 8.52
N GLY A 103 -9.99 28.98 8.72
CA GLY A 103 -11.26 28.61 8.09
C GLY A 103 -11.12 28.03 6.68
N SER A 104 -9.90 27.94 6.13
CA SER A 104 -9.69 27.35 4.81
C SER A 104 -9.71 25.81 4.84
N ALA A 105 -10.07 25.20 3.71
CA ALA A 105 -10.13 23.75 3.58
C ALA A 105 -8.73 23.10 3.64
N TRP A 106 -8.69 21.81 3.99
CA TRP A 106 -7.48 21.01 3.80
C TRP A 106 -7.26 20.74 2.32
N ARG A 107 -6.14 21.23 1.80
CA ARG A 107 -5.75 21.08 0.40
C ARG A 107 -4.63 20.05 0.28
N ILE A 108 -4.88 19.01 -0.49
CA ILE A 108 -3.97 17.90 -0.73
C ILE A 108 -3.49 17.96 -2.18
N ALA A 109 -2.17 17.98 -2.37
CA ALA A 109 -1.57 17.91 -3.69
C ALA A 109 -1.48 16.45 -4.15
N LEU A 110 -1.91 16.19 -5.38
CA LEU A 110 -1.67 14.95 -6.11
C LEU A 110 -0.40 15.18 -6.95
N GLU A 111 0.59 14.33 -6.76
CA GLU A 111 1.88 14.44 -7.46
C GLU A 111 1.81 13.91 -8.89
N GLU A 112 2.54 14.56 -9.80
CA GLU A 112 2.85 14.02 -11.12
C GLU A 112 3.79 12.81 -10.95
N PRO A 113 3.53 11.65 -11.60
CA PRO A 113 4.35 10.44 -11.46
C PRO A 113 5.67 10.59 -12.22
N ARG A 114 6.66 11.22 -11.57
CA ARG A 114 7.97 11.56 -12.16
C ARG A 114 9.12 11.25 -11.22
N ASP A 115 10.28 10.95 -11.82
CA ASP A 115 11.49 10.58 -11.09
C ASP A 115 12.35 11.80 -10.70
N ASP A 116 12.23 12.92 -11.42
CA ASP A 116 13.18 14.04 -11.33
C ASP A 116 12.86 15.05 -10.22
N ARG A 117 11.59 15.25 -9.89
CA ARG A 117 11.14 16.18 -8.84
C ARG A 117 9.69 15.93 -8.44
N GLN A 118 9.35 16.37 -7.24
CA GLN A 118 7.97 16.48 -6.79
C GLN A 118 7.30 17.70 -7.44
N VAL A 119 6.26 17.45 -8.22
CA VAL A 119 5.42 18.49 -8.83
C VAL A 119 3.97 18.16 -8.51
N ALA A 120 3.24 19.13 -7.97
CA ALA A 120 1.80 19.00 -7.81
C ALA A 120 1.14 19.10 -9.19
N GLU A 121 0.50 18.01 -9.64
CA GLU A 121 -0.30 17.98 -10.87
C GLU A 121 -1.68 18.60 -10.60
N ARG A 122 -2.28 18.23 -9.46
CA ARG A 122 -3.62 18.67 -9.06
C ARG A 122 -3.68 18.92 -7.57
N VAL A 123 -4.59 19.81 -7.15
CA VAL A 123 -4.89 20.02 -5.73
C VAL A 123 -6.37 19.73 -5.51
N ILE A 124 -6.68 18.92 -4.51
CA ILE A 124 -8.05 18.58 -4.10
C ILE A 124 -8.30 19.08 -2.68
N GLU A 125 -9.55 19.48 -2.42
CA GLU A 125 -10.02 19.79 -1.07
C GLU A 125 -10.59 18.52 -0.43
N VAL A 126 -10.24 18.27 0.83
CA VAL A 126 -10.58 17.04 1.54
C VAL A 126 -11.20 17.38 2.89
N ASP A 127 -12.43 16.93 3.11
CA ASP A 127 -13.13 17.04 4.38
C ASP A 127 -13.97 15.79 4.64
N GLY A 128 -13.62 15.04 5.69
CA GLY A 128 -14.26 13.78 6.08
C GLY A 128 -13.78 12.55 5.32
N TYR A 129 -12.84 12.69 4.38
CA TYR A 129 -12.36 11.62 3.50
C TYR A 129 -10.89 11.28 3.71
N GLY A 130 -10.56 10.02 3.43
CA GLY A 130 -9.18 9.56 3.28
C GLY A 130 -8.71 9.63 1.83
N VAL A 131 -7.41 9.84 1.63
CA VAL A 131 -6.74 9.82 0.33
C VAL A 131 -5.51 8.92 0.43
N SER A 132 -5.33 8.04 -0.54
CA SER A 132 -4.15 7.19 -0.70
C SER A 132 -3.83 7.09 -2.19
N THR A 133 -2.55 7.07 -2.54
CA THR A 133 -2.08 6.95 -3.92
C THR A 133 -1.03 5.86 -4.02
N SER A 134 -1.21 4.94 -4.96
CA SER A 134 -0.22 3.91 -5.29
C SER A 134 0.49 4.28 -6.58
N GLY A 135 1.81 4.13 -6.64
CA GLY A 135 2.61 4.55 -7.79
C GLY A 135 3.86 3.70 -7.98
N ASP A 136 4.32 3.62 -9.22
CA ASP A 136 5.47 2.84 -9.68
C ASP A 136 6.77 3.66 -9.80
N TYR A 137 6.73 4.95 -9.49
CA TYR A 137 7.80 5.93 -9.71
C TYR A 137 8.66 6.22 -8.46
N ARG A 138 8.33 5.66 -7.29
CA ARG A 138 9.11 5.87 -6.04
C ARG A 138 9.92 4.65 -5.59
N LYS A 139 9.36 3.46 -5.75
CA LYS A 139 9.96 2.20 -5.31
C LYS A 139 9.91 1.19 -6.45
N TYR A 140 11.01 1.18 -7.21
CA TYR A 140 11.23 0.35 -8.38
C TYR A 140 12.73 0.04 -8.55
N PHE A 141 13.05 -0.94 -9.37
CA PHE A 141 14.40 -1.15 -9.91
C PHE A 141 14.35 -1.28 -11.44
N GLU A 142 15.50 -1.14 -12.09
CA GLU A 142 15.63 -1.28 -13.55
C GLU A 142 16.53 -2.47 -13.90
N GLN A 143 16.06 -3.30 -14.83
CA GLN A 143 16.85 -4.42 -15.36
C GLN A 143 16.54 -4.63 -16.85
N GLY A 144 17.58 -4.64 -17.67
CA GLY A 144 17.44 -4.85 -19.12
C GLY A 144 16.63 -3.77 -19.84
N GLY A 145 16.64 -2.53 -19.33
CA GLY A 145 15.88 -1.40 -19.88
C GLY A 145 14.40 -1.37 -19.48
N TRP A 146 13.97 -2.27 -18.58
CA TRP A 146 12.61 -2.32 -18.05
C TRP A 146 12.58 -1.92 -16.58
N ARG A 147 11.52 -1.20 -16.20
CA ARG A 147 11.23 -0.82 -14.82
C ARG A 147 10.31 -1.85 -14.16
N TYR A 148 10.65 -2.26 -12.95
CA TYR A 148 9.86 -3.18 -12.13
C TYR A 148 9.55 -2.51 -10.80
N SER A 149 8.27 -2.38 -10.47
CA SER A 149 7.81 -1.74 -9.24
C SER A 149 7.40 -2.75 -8.19
N HIS A 150 7.34 -2.32 -6.94
CA HIS A 150 6.81 -3.12 -5.82
C HIS A 150 5.30 -3.37 -5.89
N THR A 151 4.59 -2.73 -6.82
CA THR A 151 3.17 -2.99 -7.11
C THR A 151 3.07 -3.88 -8.35
N PHE A 152 2.43 -5.04 -8.18
CA PHE A 152 2.21 -6.02 -9.25
C PHE A 152 0.86 -6.70 -9.06
N ASP A 153 0.40 -7.36 -10.12
CA ASP A 153 -0.80 -8.18 -10.07
C ASP A 153 -0.46 -9.52 -9.40
N ALA A 154 -1.06 -9.78 -8.22
CA ALA A 154 -0.82 -11.02 -7.47
C ALA A 154 -1.12 -12.29 -8.29
N ARG A 155 -1.97 -12.19 -9.33
CA ARG A 155 -2.32 -13.31 -10.21
C ARG A 155 -1.16 -13.68 -11.12
N THR A 156 -0.36 -12.72 -11.57
CA THR A 156 0.78 -12.98 -12.47
C THR A 156 2.09 -13.12 -11.73
N GLY A 157 2.23 -12.41 -10.60
CA GLY A 157 3.47 -12.34 -9.84
C GLY A 157 4.43 -11.32 -10.42
#